data_AF-A0A1A8XNX7-F1
#
_entry.id   AF-A0A1A8XNX7-F1
#
_cell.length_a   1.000
_cell.length_b   1.000
_cell.length_c   1.000
_cell.angle_alpha   90.00
_cell.angle_beta   90.00
_cell.angle_gamma   90.00
#
_symmetry.space_group_name_H-M   'P 1'
#
loop_
_entity.id
_entity.type
_entity.pdbx_description
1 polymer ?
#
loop_
_entity_poly.entity_id
_entity_poly.type
_entity_poly.pdbx_seq_one_letter_code
_entity_poly.pdbx_strand_id
1 'polypeptide(L)' 'MLQAPDDPARFILYEAYASPADATAHKETAHYLAWREAVGGMMAEPRRGEPMNGLLPA' A
#
# COMPACT_ATOMS: atom_id res chain seq x y z
N MET A 1 1.58 -7.48 4.66
CA MET A 1 0.31 -7.72 3.94
C MET A 1 -0.66 -8.35 4.91
N LEU A 2 -1.87 -7.81 5.00
CA LEU A 2 -2.97 -8.35 5.79
C LEU A 2 -4.09 -8.75 4.83
N GLN A 3 -4.85 -9.79 5.16
CA GLN A 3 -6.04 -10.21 4.42
C GLN A 3 -7.25 -10.06 5.33
N ALA A 4 -8.39 -9.62 4.79
CA ALA A 4 -9.61 -9.49 5.55
C ALA A 4 -10.10 -10.90 5.99
N PRO A 5 -10.57 -11.05 7.24
CA PRO A 5 -11.00 -12.36 7.76
C PRO A 5 -12.33 -12.85 7.14
N ASP A 6 -13.13 -11.91 6.64
CA ASP A 6 -14.48 -12.12 6.08
C ASP A 6 -14.51 -12.14 4.55
N ASP A 7 -13.44 -11.69 3.89
CA ASP A 7 -13.32 -11.67 2.43
C ASP A 7 -11.87 -11.96 1.99
N PRO A 8 -11.59 -13.16 1.44
CA PRO A 8 -10.24 -13.52 1.02
C PRO A 8 -9.74 -12.73 -0.21
N ALA A 9 -10.59 -11.98 -0.92
CA ALA A 9 -10.16 -11.13 -2.02
C ALA A 9 -9.71 -9.73 -1.56
N ARG A 10 -9.88 -9.39 -0.27
CA ARG A 10 -9.54 -8.07 0.28
C ARG A 10 -8.23 -8.10 1.06
N PHE A 11 -7.31 -7.23 0.66
CA PHE A 11 -5.98 -7.12 1.24
C PHE A 11 -5.66 -5.69 1.67
N ILE A 12 -4.82 -5.55 2.70
CA ILE A 12 -4.27 -4.29 3.17
C ILE A 12 -2.74 -4.34 3.11
N LEU A 13 -2.16 -3.33 2.49
CA LEU A 13 -0.75 -2.98 2.62
C LEU A 13 -0.66 -1.85 3.64
N TYR A 14 -0.09 -2.14 4.80
CA TYR A 14 0.21 -1.12 5.81
C TYR A 14 1.61 -0.57 5.54
N GLU A 15 1.67 0.60 4.92
CA GLU A 15 2.91 1.26 4.52
C GLU A 15 3.19 2.44 5.45
N ALA A 16 4.19 2.30 6.32
CA ALA A 16 4.60 3.32 7.27
C ALA A 16 5.99 3.87 6.90
N TYR A 17 6.13 5.18 6.94
CA TYR A 17 7.35 5.90 6.57
C TYR A 17 7.66 6.99 7.59
N ALA A 18 8.93 7.41 7.66
CA ALA A 18 9.36 8.50 8.54
C ALA A 18 8.82 9.87 8.07
N SER A 19 8.60 10.04 6.76
CA SER A 19 8.06 11.27 6.20
C SER A 19 7.14 11.02 4.98
N PRO A 20 6.31 12.02 4.59
CA PRO A 20 5.57 11.97 3.33
C PRO A 20 6.45 11.88 2.08
N ALA A 21 7.68 12.41 2.15
CA ALA A 21 8.64 12.35 1.04
C ALA A 21 9.11 10.90 0.80
N ASP A 22 9.35 10.13 1.86
CA ASP A 22 9.73 8.72 1.75
C ASP A 22 8.60 7.87 1.15
N ALA A 23 7.34 8.16 1.49
CA ALA A 23 6.18 7.53 0.88
C ALA A 23 6.05 7.86 -0.62
N THR A 24 6.49 9.04 -1.03
CA THR A 24 6.54 9.45 -2.45
C THR A 24 7.68 8.73 -3.16
N ALA A 25 8.88 8.72 -2.57
CA ALA A 25 10.05 8.02 -3.09
C ALA A 25 9.78 6.52 -3.28
N HIS A 26 9.02 5.88 -2.38
CA HIS A 26 8.59 4.49 -2.57
C HIS A 26 7.89 4.26 -3.92
N LYS A 27 7.03 5.19 -4.36
CA LYS A 27 6.26 5.06 -5.60
C LYS A 27 7.13 5.19 -6.87
N GLU A 28 8.37 5.62 -6.73
CA GLU A 28 9.34 5.76 -7.82
C GLU A 28 10.27 4.54 -7.93
N THR A 29 10.25 3.66 -6.93
CA THR A 29 11.13 2.48 -6.89
C THR A 29 10.76 1.45 -7.96
N ALA A 30 11.77 0.74 -8.46
CA ALA A 30 11.59 -0.30 -9.48
C ALA A 30 10.63 -1.41 -9.02
N HIS A 31 10.68 -1.81 -7.74
CA HIS A 31 9.78 -2.83 -7.21
C HIS A 31 8.33 -2.37 -7.13
N TYR A 32 8.07 -1.12 -6.74
CA TYR A 32 6.70 -0.59 -6.75
C TYR A 32 6.13 -0.53 -8.17
N LEU A 33 6.94 -0.09 -9.14
CA LEU A 33 6.50 -0.01 -10.54
C LEU A 33 6.17 -1.39 -11.11
N ALA A 34 7.05 -2.37 -10.89
CA ALA A 34 6.83 -3.76 -11.30
C ALA A 34 5.61 -4.37 -10.61
N TRP A 35 5.44 -4.14 -9.31
CA TRP A 35 4.27 -4.58 -8.56
C TRP A 35 2.99 -3.97 -9.11
N ARG A 36 2.97 -2.65 -9.32
CA ARG A 36 1.79 -1.92 -9.82
C ARG A 36 1.33 -2.45 -11.17
N GLU A 37 2.28 -2.76 -12.06
CA GLU A 37 1.99 -3.37 -13.36
C GLU A 37 1.44 -4.79 -13.20
N ALA A 38 2.14 -5.65 -12.45
CA ALA A 38 1.76 -7.05 -12.28
C ALA A 38 0.37 -7.23 -11.67
N VAL A 39 0.00 -6.41 -10.68
CA VAL A 39 -1.30 -6.53 -10.02
C VAL A 39 -2.43 -5.80 -10.74
N GLY A 40 -2.14 -4.99 -11.77
CA GLY A 40 -3.12 -4.13 -12.42
C GLY A 40 -4.35 -4.88 -12.93
N GLY A 41 -4.16 -6.03 -13.58
CA GLY A 41 -5.24 -6.89 -14.06
C GLY A 41 -5.90 -7.76 -12.98
N MET A 42 -5.38 -7.75 -11.75
CA MET A 42 -5.91 -8.55 -10.63
C MET A 42 -6.88 -7.74 -9.76
N MET A 43 -6.96 -6.42 -9.94
CA MET A 43 -7.79 -5.55 -9.11
C MET A 43 -9.25 -5.60 -9.56
N ALA A 44 -10.15 -5.99 -8.65
CA ALA A 44 -11.59 -5.91 -8.87
C ALA A 44 -12.10 -4.47 -8.93
N GLU A 45 -11.42 -3.53 -8.27
CA GLU A 45 -11.73 -2.09 -8.21
C GLU A 45 -10.45 -1.26 -7.98
N PRO A 46 -10.47 0.07 -8.21
CA PRO A 46 -9.31 0.93 -7.90
C PRO A 46 -8.90 0.86 -6.42
N ARG A 47 -7.58 0.79 -6.16
CA ARG A 47 -7.06 0.78 -4.78
C ARG A 47 -7.37 2.10 -4.05
N ARG A 48 -7.67 2.01 -2.75
CA ARG A 48 -7.84 3.15 -1.84
C ARG A 48 -6.63 3.28 -0.91
N GLY A 49 -6.12 4.49 -0.74
CA GLY A 49 -5.13 4.84 0.28
C GLY A 49 -5.75 5.74 1.35
N GLU A 50 -5.56 5.40 2.61
CA GLU A 50 -6.01 6.21 3.75
C GLU A 50 -4.79 6.65 4.59
N PRO A 51 -4.36 7.92 4.51
CA PRO A 51 -3.22 8.40 5.28
C PRO A 51 -3.56 8.49 6.78
N MET A 52 -2.60 8.12 7.63
CA MET A 52 -2.74 8.14 9.08
C MET A 52 -1.55 8.86 9.71
N ASN A 53 -1.77 9.49 10.88
CA ASN A 53 -0.68 10.02 11.70
C ASN A 53 -0.18 8.94 12.65
N GLY A 54 1.08 8.55 12.50
CA GLY A 54 1.76 7.68 13.47
C GLY A 54 1.99 8.45 14.78
N LEU A 55 1.21 8.11 15.81
CA LEU A 55 1.36 8.74 17.13
C LEU A 55 2.45 8.07 17.98
N LEU A 56 2.71 6.79 17.73
CA LEU A 56 3.65 5.95 18.47
C LEU A 56 4.27 4.88 17.54
N PRO A 57 5.47 4.36 17.86
CA PRO A 57 6.41 4.88 18.85
C PRO A 57 6.86 6.30 18.50
N ALA A 58 7.19 7.09 19.52
CA ALA A 58 7.77 8.42 19.37
C ALA A 58 9.29 8.34 19.22
#